data_AF-A0A962XEQ1-F1
#
_entry.id   AF-A0A962XEQ1-F1
#
_cell.length_a   1.000
_cell.length_b   1.000
_cell.length_c   1.000
_cell.angle_alpha   90.00
_cell.angle_beta   90.00
_cell.angle_gamma   90.00
#
_symmetry.space_group_name_H-M   'P 1'
#
loop_
_entity.id
_entity.type
_entity.pdbx_description
1 polymer ?
#
loop_
_entity_poly.entity_id
_entity_poly.type
_entity_poly.pdbx_seq_one_letter_code
_entity_poly.pdbx_strand_id
1 'polypeptide(L)'
;MTARPRDSLPIGTVLDCYRITKLIGSGGFSLIYLAEDEDTHDEVAIKEYLPKRFGMRDRNQAVTFSEDAKYESFQRGRRLFYQEAGLLALLRHPNIVHVRNCFLANNTAYLVM
;
A
#
# COMPACT_ATOMS: atom_id res chain seq x y z
N MET A 1 10.10 -2.76 24.90
CA MET A 1 9.61 -3.69 23.86
C MET A 1 9.75 -3.01 22.51
N THR A 2 10.85 -3.23 21.79
CA THR A 2 11.06 -2.69 20.45
C THR A 2 10.08 -3.38 19.50
N ALA A 3 9.08 -2.64 19.04
CA ALA A 3 8.11 -3.13 18.05
C ALA A 3 8.90 -3.71 16.86
N ARG A 4 8.58 -4.95 16.46
CA ARG A 4 9.15 -5.54 15.24
C ARG A 4 8.99 -4.52 14.10
N PRO A 5 10.05 -4.19 13.36
CA PRO A 5 9.89 -3.36 12.18
C PRO A 5 8.83 -4.03 11.32
N ARG A 6 7.83 -3.25 10.90
CA ARG A 6 6.87 -3.77 9.92
C ARG A 6 7.64 -4.14 8.67
N ASP A 7 7.16 -5.19 8.00
CA ASP A 7 7.73 -5.69 6.77
C ASP A 7 7.42 -4.71 5.61
N SER A 8 8.06 -3.55 5.65
CA SER A 8 7.93 -2.46 4.69
C SER A 8 8.83 -2.68 3.50
N LEU A 9 8.38 -2.21 2.35
CA LEU A 9 9.20 -2.24 1.14
C LEU A 9 10.49 -1.42 1.33
N PRO A 10 11.64 -1.91 0.82
CA PRO A 10 12.89 -1.16 0.82
C PRO A 10 12.80 0.17 0.06
N ILE A 11 13.65 1.12 0.44
CA ILE A 11 13.88 2.33 -0.36
C ILE A 11 14.44 1.90 -1.73
N GLY A 12 13.96 2.54 -2.79
CA GLY A 12 14.32 2.25 -4.18
C GLY A 12 13.45 1.17 -4.83
N THR A 13 12.57 0.49 -4.09
CA THR A 13 11.55 -0.38 -4.69
C THR A 13 10.68 0.41 -5.65
N VAL A 14 10.53 -0.11 -6.86
CA VAL A 14 9.66 0.46 -7.90
C VAL A 14 8.34 -0.30 -7.89
N LEU A 15 7.24 0.43 -7.78
CA LEU A 15 5.87 -0.07 -7.89
C LEU A 15 5.23 0.61 -9.09
N ASP A 16 4.95 -0.14 -10.15
CA ASP A 16 4.53 0.46 -11.44
C ASP A 16 5.60 1.46 -11.95
N CYS A 17 5.29 2.76 -12.03
CA CYS A 17 6.25 3.83 -12.32
C CYS A 17 6.67 4.65 -11.09
N TYR A 18 6.38 4.17 -9.86
CA TYR A 18 6.66 4.92 -8.64
C TYR A 18 7.81 4.34 -7.84
N ARG A 19 8.86 5.13 -7.62
CA ARG A 19 10.04 4.74 -6.83
C ARG A 19 9.89 5.17 -5.39
N ILE A 20 9.87 4.22 -4.46
CA ILE A 20 9.79 4.50 -3.02
C ILE A 20 11.06 5.22 -2.54
N THR A 21 10.89 6.37 -1.90
CA THR A 21 11.99 7.15 -1.32
C THR A 21 12.02 7.04 0.20
N LYS A 22 10.87 6.84 0.86
CA LYS A 22 10.79 6.81 2.33
C LYS A 22 9.52 6.14 2.85
N LEU A 23 9.61 5.43 3.98
CA LEU A 23 8.43 5.08 4.79
C LEU A 23 8.02 6.29 5.65
N ILE A 24 6.81 6.81 5.45
CA ILE A 24 6.32 8.01 6.15
C ILE A 24 5.17 7.72 7.14
N GLY A 25 4.55 6.55 7.06
CA GLY A 25 3.46 6.20 7.97
C GLY A 25 3.28 4.70 8.17
N SER A 26 2.88 4.31 9.39
CA SER A 26 2.63 2.92 9.76
C SER A 26 1.41 2.81 10.67
N GLY A 27 0.26 2.47 10.09
CA GLY A 27 -1.01 2.31 10.80
C GLY A 27 -1.32 0.86 11.23
N GLY A 28 -2.54 0.57 11.66
CA GLY A 28 -2.98 -0.82 11.90
C GLY A 28 -3.20 -1.63 10.61
N PHE A 29 -3.59 -0.93 9.54
CA PHE A 29 -4.06 -1.53 8.28
C PHE A 29 -3.16 -1.28 7.08
N SER A 30 -2.41 -0.18 7.09
CA SER A 30 -1.61 0.24 5.94
C SER A 30 -0.22 0.70 6.32
N LEU A 31 0.69 0.57 5.37
CA LEU A 31 1.95 1.31 5.31
C LEU A 31 1.78 2.47 4.34
N ILE A 32 2.41 3.61 4.62
CA ILE A 32 2.37 4.79 3.77
C ILE A 32 3.81 5.15 3.42
N TYR A 33 4.09 5.22 2.12
CA TYR A 33 5.39 5.54 1.56
C TYR A 33 5.32 6.89 0.86
N LEU A 34 6.41 7.64 0.91
CA LEU A 34 6.70 8.69 -0.06
C LEU A 34 7.40 8.04 -1.25
N ALA A 35 7.01 8.44 -2.45
CA ALA A 35 7.59 7.98 -3.69
C ALA A 35 7.69 9.11 -4.71
N GLU A 36 8.53 8.93 -5.70
CA GLU A 36 8.63 9.78 -6.89
C GLU A 36 8.00 9.02 -8.07
N ASP A 37 7.13 9.69 -8.82
CA ASP A 37 6.65 9.23 -10.12
C ASP A 37 7.78 9.44 -11.15
N GLU A 38 8.28 8.34 -11.75
CA GLU A 38 9.47 8.38 -12.61
C GLU A 38 9.23 9.06 -13.96
N ASP A 39 7.98 9.20 -14.39
CA ASP A 39 7.62 9.82 -15.66
C ASP A 39 7.46 11.34 -15.52
N THR A 40 6.94 11.79 -14.37
CA THR A 40 6.62 13.20 -14.12
C THR A 40 7.54 13.90 -13.13
N HIS A 41 8.31 13.12 -12.35
CA HIS A 41 9.09 13.57 -11.19
C HIS A 41 8.27 14.18 -10.04
N ASP A 42 6.95 13.97 -10.05
CA ASP A 42 6.08 14.40 -8.96
C ASP A 42 6.30 13.54 -7.71
N GLU A 43 6.28 14.15 -6.53
CA GLU A 43 6.18 13.44 -5.27
C GLU A 43 4.73 12.96 -5.04
N VAL A 44 4.59 11.69 -4.68
CA VAL A 44 3.31 11.04 -4.36
C VAL A 44 3.39 10.28 -3.05
N ALA A 45 2.25 10.13 -2.38
CA ALA A 45 2.11 9.21 -1.26
C ALA A 45 1.45 7.91 -1.72
N ILE A 46 2.08 6.78 -1.40
CA ILE A 46 1.57 5.45 -1.70
C ILE A 46 1.10 4.78 -0.41
N LYS A 47 -0.18 4.48 -0.32
CA LYS A 47 -0.76 3.69 0.77
C LYS A 47 -0.91 2.25 0.34
N GLU A 48 -0.19 1.36 0.99
CA GLU A 48 -0.25 -0.08 0.78
C GLU A 48 -1.21 -0.72 1.80
N TYR A 49 -2.07 -1.63 1.34
CA TYR A 49 -2.84 -2.49 2.23
C TYR A 49 -1.93 -3.57 2.84
N LEU A 50 -1.60 -3.46 4.12
CA LEU A 50 -0.82 -4.48 4.83
C LEU A 50 -1.19 -4.50 6.32
N PRO A 51 -2.31 -5.15 6.69
CA PRO A 51 -2.72 -5.18 8.09
C PRO A 51 -1.69 -5.85 8.98
N LYS A 52 -1.46 -5.30 10.19
CA LYS A 52 -0.42 -5.78 11.13
C LYS A 52 -0.46 -7.29 11.37
N ARG A 53 -1.68 -7.86 11.42
CA ARG A 53 -1.93 -9.29 11.69
C ARG A 53 -1.56 -10.24 10.53
N PHE A 54 -1.25 -9.70 9.35
CA PHE A 54 -0.96 -10.46 8.12
C PHE A 54 0.38 -10.08 7.47
N GLY A 55 1.15 -9.18 8.08
CA GLY A 55 2.32 -8.55 7.45
C GLY A 55 3.57 -9.43 7.42
N MET A 56 3.58 -10.45 6.57
CA MET A 56 4.78 -11.20 6.21
C MET A 56 4.95 -11.19 4.70
N ARG A 57 6.17 -10.92 4.23
CA ARG A 57 6.55 -11.01 2.83
C ARG A 57 7.49 -12.17 2.55
N ASP A 58 7.49 -12.62 1.31
CA ASP A 58 8.56 -13.47 0.80
C ASP A 58 9.77 -12.65 0.32
N ARG A 59 10.76 -13.33 -0.27
CA ARG A 59 11.98 -12.71 -0.81
C ARG A 59 11.70 -11.76 -1.99
N ASN A 60 10.58 -11.95 -2.67
CA ASN A 60 10.12 -11.12 -3.78
C ASN A 60 9.20 -9.98 -3.31
N GLN A 61 9.13 -9.73 -2.01
CA GLN A 61 8.29 -8.71 -1.39
C GLN A 61 6.78 -8.97 -1.51
N ALA A 62 6.36 -10.15 -1.97
CA ALA A 62 4.95 -10.50 -2.08
C ALA A 62 4.38 -10.87 -0.70
N VAL A 63 3.18 -10.39 -0.38
CA VAL A 63 2.50 -10.73 0.87
C VAL A 63 2.13 -12.22 0.88
N THR A 64 2.45 -12.89 1.98
CA THR A 64 2.24 -14.34 2.15
C THR A 64 1.31 -14.64 3.34
N PHE A 65 0.69 -15.82 3.30
CA PHE A 65 -0.26 -16.28 4.31
C PHE A 65 0.10 -17.71 4.73
N SER A 66 0.08 -17.97 6.04
CA SER A 66 0.35 -19.31 6.59
C SER A 66 -0.90 -20.17 6.74
N GLU A 67 -2.10 -19.57 6.71
CA GLU A 67 -3.37 -20.21 7.05
C GLU A 67 -4.50 -19.69 6.14
N ASP A 68 -5.41 -20.59 5.71
CA ASP A 68 -6.53 -20.26 4.82
C ASP A 68 -7.51 -19.23 5.42
N ALA A 69 -7.79 -19.32 6.72
CA ALA A 69 -8.67 -18.37 7.41
C ALA A 69 -8.09 -16.94 7.43
N LYS A 70 -6.76 -16.82 7.48
CA LYS A 70 -6.06 -15.53 7.38
C LYS A 70 -6.12 -14.99 5.95
N TYR A 71 -6.01 -15.87 4.95
CA TYR A 71 -6.15 -15.53 3.54
C TYR A 71 -7.53 -14.95 3.22
N GLU A 72 -8.63 -15.62 3.58
CA GLU A 72 -10.00 -15.13 3.33
C GLU A 72 -10.26 -13.76 3.97
N SER A 73 -9.84 -13.61 5.23
CA SER A 73 -9.99 -12.35 5.97
C SER A 73 -9.17 -11.21 5.34
N PHE A 74 -7.98 -11.52 4.83
CA PHE A 74 -7.15 -10.57 4.10
C PHE A 74 -7.80 -10.20 2.77
N GLN A 75 -8.27 -11.17 2.00
CA GLN A 75 -8.89 -10.94 0.70
C GLN A 75 -10.13 -10.06 0.81
N ARG A 76 -10.98 -10.31 1.81
CA ARG A 76 -12.12 -9.45 2.11
C ARG A 76 -11.69 -8.02 2.40
N GLY A 77 -10.69 -7.82 3.24
CA GLY A 77 -10.21 -6.49 3.57
C GLY A 77 -9.51 -5.78 2.40
N ARG A 78 -8.76 -6.51 1.56
CA ARG A 78 -8.14 -6.00 0.33
C ARG A 78 -9.20 -5.52 -0.65
N ARG A 79 -10.30 -6.27 -0.81
CA ARG A 79 -11.44 -5.87 -1.64
C ARG A 79 -12.09 -4.58 -1.13
N LEU A 80 -12.32 -4.47 0.17
CA LEU A 80 -12.89 -3.25 0.76
C LEU A 80 -11.96 -2.04 0.60
N PHE A 81 -10.66 -2.23 0.80
CA PHE A 81 -9.65 -1.18 0.58
C PHE A 81 -9.66 -0.68 -0.87
N TYR A 82 -9.72 -1.60 -1.85
CA TYR A 82 -9.78 -1.25 -3.26
C TYR A 82 -11.09 -0.54 -3.64
N GLN A 83 -12.22 -0.94 -3.04
CA GLN A 83 -13.50 -0.28 -3.23
C GLN A 83 -13.50 1.16 -2.66
N GLU A 84 -12.92 1.38 -1.49
CA GLU A 84 -12.76 2.70 -0.88
C GLU A 84 -11.91 3.62 -1.76
N ALA A 85 -10.79 3.10 -2.27
CA ALA A 85 -9.95 3.80 -3.25
C ALA A 85 -10.73 4.23 -4.50
N GLY A 86 -11.57 3.34 -5.04
CA GLY A 86 -12.43 3.65 -6.18
C GLY A 86 -13.42 4.78 -5.90
N LEU A 87 -14.04 4.81 -4.71
CA LEU A 87 -14.94 5.89 -4.32
C LEU A 87 -14.20 7.23 -4.16
N LEU A 88 -13.01 7.22 -3.54
CA LEU A 88 -12.19 8.43 -3.37
C LEU A 88 -11.68 8.97 -4.71
N ALA A 89 -11.39 8.10 -5.69
CA ALA A 89 -10.97 8.50 -7.03
C ALA A 89 -12.03 9.31 -7.80
N LEU A 90 -13.31 9.14 -7.46
CA LEU A 90 -14.43 9.90 -8.05
C LEU A 90 -14.55 11.31 -7.47
N LEU A 91 -13.92 11.59 -6.33
CA LEU A 91 -14.00 12.90 -5.67
C LEU A 91 -12.97 13.87 -6.28
N ARG A 92 -13.42 15.12 -6.50
CA ARG A 92 -12.60 16.25 -6.94
C ARG A 92 -12.97 17.47 -6.12
N HIS A 93 -12.17 17.75 -5.08
CA HIS A 93 -12.42 18.88 -4.19
C HIS A 93 -11.10 19.32 -3.54
N PRO A 94 -10.81 20.62 -3.39
CA PRO A 94 -9.52 21.12 -2.87
C PRO A 94 -9.18 20.64 -1.45
N ASN A 95 -10.19 20.32 -0.64
CA ASN A 95 -10.03 19.84 0.74
C ASN A 95 -10.17 18.31 0.90
N ILE A 96 -10.20 17.55 -0.20
CA ILE A 96 -10.28 16.09 -0.18
C ILE A 96 -9.06 15.56 -0.95
N VAL A 97 -8.38 14.58 -0.38
CA VAL A 97 -7.23 13.95 -1.03
C VAL A 97 -7.63 13.39 -2.40
N HIS A 98 -6.86 13.73 -3.42
CA HIS A 98 -7.09 13.26 -4.77
C HIS A 98 -6.35 11.93 -4.97
N VAL A 99 -7.08 10.87 -5.31
CA VAL A 99 -6.49 9.59 -5.71
C VAL A 99 -6.09 9.66 -7.19
N ARG A 100 -4.79 9.50 -7.47
CA ARG A 100 -4.21 9.48 -8.82
C ARG A 100 -4.33 8.11 -9.47
N ASN A 101 -4.04 7.05 -8.72
CA ASN A 101 -3.98 5.67 -9.23
C ASN A 101 -4.31 4.66 -8.11
N CYS A 102 -4.79 3.47 -8.49
CA CYS A 102 -4.97 2.34 -7.59
C CYS A 102 -4.74 1.03 -8.36
N PHE A 103 -3.87 0.18 -7.84
CA PHE A 103 -3.46 -1.04 -8.53
C PHE A 103 -3.16 -2.20 -7.57
N LEU A 104 -3.07 -3.41 -8.14
CA LEU A 104 -2.71 -4.62 -7.41
C LEU A 104 -1.30 -5.06 -7.81
N ALA A 105 -0.45 -5.29 -6.82
CA ALA A 105 0.89 -5.86 -6.98
C ALA A 105 1.29 -6.57 -5.69
N ASN A 106 2.34 -7.41 -5.70
CA ASN A 106 2.88 -8.05 -4.49
C ASN A 106 1.82 -8.77 -3.62
N ASN A 107 0.80 -9.37 -4.25
CA ASN A 107 -0.37 -9.97 -3.60
C ASN A 107 -1.22 -9.02 -2.73
N THR A 108 -1.03 -7.71 -2.84
CA THR A 108 -1.82 -6.70 -2.12
C THR A 108 -2.30 -5.58 -3.04
N ALA A 109 -2.86 -4.51 -2.45
CA ALA A 109 -3.37 -3.34 -3.13
C ALA A 109 -2.62 -2.08 -2.71
N TYR A 110 -2.48 -1.16 -3.66
CA TYR A 110 -1.80 0.12 -3.51
C TYR A 110 -2.73 1.25 -3.97
N LEU A 111 -2.65 2.37 -3.26
CA LEU A 111 -3.38 3.60 -3.53
C LEU A 111 -2.37 4.75 -3.63
N VAL A 112 -2.39 5.49 -4.74
CA VAL A 112 -1.49 6.62 -5.01
C VAL A 112 -2.27 7.93 -4.91
N MET A 113 -1.74 8.88 -4.15
CA MET A 113 -2.33 10.19 -3.86
C MET A 113 -1.28 11.29 -3.98
#